data_AF-A0A1H5UZD5-F1
#
_entry.id   AF-A0A1H5UZD5-F1
#
_cell.length_a   1.000
_cell.length_b   1.000
_cell.length_c   1.000
_cell.angle_alpha   90.00
_cell.angle_beta   90.00
_cell.angle_gamma   90.00
#
_symmetry.space_group_name_H-M   'P 1'
#
loop_
_entity.id
_entity.type
_entity.pdbx_description
1 polymer ?
#
loop_
_entity_poly.entity_id
_entity_poly.type
_entity_poly.pdbx_seq_one_letter_code
_entity_poly.pdbx_strand_id
1 'polypeptide(L)' 'MWGAFGTLQEPRPKRTAIEALHMMCDGGYRHLPVVVESKVVGIVSRSDFKGLELDRFEDEQSLWERIC' A
#
# COMPACT_ATOMS: atom_id res chain seq x y z
N MET A 1 18.57 8.88 12.75
CA MET A 1 18.68 10.20 12.08
C MET A 1 17.76 10.17 10.87
N TRP A 2 16.48 10.52 11.05
CA TRP A 2 15.48 10.60 9.97
C TRP A 2 15.07 12.06 9.87
N GLY A 3 15.88 12.86 9.19
CA GLY A 3 15.68 14.29 9.00
C GLY A 3 15.41 14.60 7.53
N ALA A 4 14.44 15.50 7.32
CA ALA A 4 14.14 16.20 6.07
C ALA A 4 13.42 15.40 4.95
N PHE A 5 12.09 15.27 5.07
CA PHE A 5 11.25 15.30 3.87
C PHE A 5 10.96 16.76 3.53
N GLY A 6 11.70 17.23 2.54
CA GLY A 6 11.68 18.60 2.04
C GLY A 6 10.30 19.07 1.60
N THR A 7 10.16 20.37 1.82
CA THR A 7 9.24 21.33 1.23
C THR A 7 9.15 21.17 -0.30
N LEU A 8 7.97 21.51 -0.84
CA LEU A 8 7.47 21.42 -2.23
C LEU A 8 6.46 20.28 -2.42
N GLN A 9 5.21 20.68 -2.22
CA GLN A 9 4.01 19.85 -2.31
C GLN A 9 3.52 19.87 -3.76
N GLU A 10 4.24 19.17 -4.65
CA GLU A 10 3.66 18.69 -5.91
C GLU A 10 2.54 17.68 -5.58
N PRO A 11 1.53 17.47 -6.44
CA PRO A 11 0.42 16.56 -6.17
C PRO A 11 0.97 15.13 -6.14
N ARG A 12 1.56 14.74 -5.02
CA ARG A 12 1.89 13.35 -4.73
C ARG A 12 0.58 12.60 -4.86
N PRO A 13 0.47 11.66 -5.80
CA PRO A 13 -0.73 10.87 -5.90
C PRO A 13 -0.91 10.26 -4.50
N LYS A 14 -2.10 10.46 -3.92
CA LYS A 14 -2.52 9.66 -2.76
C LYS A 14 -2.10 8.23 -3.08
N ARG A 15 -1.31 7.61 -2.19
CA ARG A 15 -0.68 6.31 -2.45
C ARG A 15 -1.68 5.39 -3.15
N THR A 16 -1.25 4.80 -4.27
CA THR A 16 -2.12 4.00 -5.11
C THR A 16 -2.46 2.68 -4.43
N ALA A 17 -3.54 2.04 -4.87
CA ALA A 17 -3.90 0.70 -4.41
C ALA A 17 -2.74 -0.31 -4.59
N ILE A 18 -2.03 -0.22 -5.70
CA ILE A 18 -0.90 -1.10 -6.03
C ILE A 18 0.25 -0.91 -5.03
N GLU A 19 0.59 0.33 -4.67
CA GLU A 19 1.63 0.58 -3.66
C GLU A 19 1.24 0.03 -2.29
N ALA A 20 -0.05 0.08 -1.93
CA ALA A 20 -0.54 -0.51 -0.69
C ALA A 20 -0.41 -2.04 -0.70
N LEU A 21 -0.72 -2.69 -1.82
CA LEU A 21 -0.55 -4.13 -2.00
C LEU A 21 0.92 -4.55 -1.93
N HIS A 22 1.84 -3.81 -2.55
CA HIS A 22 3.29 -4.04 -2.44
C HIS A 22 3.77 -3.93 -0.99
N MET A 23 3.39 -2.88 -0.26
CA MET A 23 3.75 -2.75 1.16
C MET A 23 3.20 -3.89 2.02
N MET A 24 1.99 -4.39 1.73
CA MET A 24 1.40 -5.54 2.40
C MET A 24 2.22 -6.82 2.14
N CYS A 25 2.63 -7.03 0.89
CA CYS A 25 3.45 -8.16 0.48
C CYS A 25 4.83 -8.12 1.14
N ASP A 26 5.56 -7.03 0.96
CA ASP A 26 6.93 -6.84 1.47
C ASP A 26 6.98 -6.95 3.00
N GLY A 27 5.94 -6.47 3.67
CA GLY A 27 5.84 -6.48 5.12
C GLY A 27 5.25 -7.76 5.73
N GLY A 28 4.74 -8.69 4.91
CA GLY A 28 4.09 -9.91 5.40
C GLY A 28 2.80 -9.67 6.20
N TYR A 29 2.12 -8.55 5.98
CA TYR A 29 0.87 -8.20 6.66
C TYR A 29 -0.26 -7.90 5.66
N ARG A 30 -1.50 -8.18 6.05
CA ARG A 30 -2.67 -8.03 5.15
C ARG A 30 -3.45 -6.74 5.34
N HIS A 31 -2.97 -5.83 6.18
CA HIS A 31 -3.66 -4.61 6.57
C HIS A 31 -2.69 -3.44 6.66
N LEU A 32 -3.16 -2.26 6.27
CA LEU A 32 -2.42 -1.02 6.38
C LEU A 32 -3.27 0.06 7.06
N PRO A 33 -2.71 0.82 8.00
CA PRO A 33 -3.41 1.97 8.57
C PRO A 33 -3.48 3.11 7.55
N VAL A 34 -4.64 3.74 7.45
CA VAL A 34 -4.82 4.99 6.70
C VAL A 34 -4.58 6.15 7.66
N VAL A 35 -3.57 6.97 7.38
CA VAL A 35 -3.15 8.07 8.25
C VAL A 35 -3.35 9.41 7.53
N VAL A 36 -4.05 10.34 8.17
CA VAL A 36 -4.26 11.72 7.72
C VAL A 36 -3.85 12.64 8.86
N GLU A 37 -3.01 13.64 8.59
CA GLU A 37 -2.53 14.60 9.61
C GLU A 37 -1.98 13.92 10.87
N SER A 38 -1.21 12.84 10.69
CA SER A 38 -0.63 12.02 11.78
C SER A 38 -1.65 11.28 12.65
N LYS A 39 -2.92 11.25 12.26
CA LYS A 39 -3.98 10.49 12.93
C LYS A 39 -4.41 9.30 12.08
N VAL A 40 -4.54 8.14 12.71
CA VAL A 40 -5.16 6.97 12.06
C VAL A 40 -6.64 7.25 11.90
N VAL A 41 -7.11 7.24 10.65
CA VAL A 41 -8.51 7.49 10.29
C VAL A 41 -9.24 6.24 9.81
N GLY A 42 -8.50 5.15 9.59
CA GLY A 42 -9.07 3.88 9.15
C GLY A 42 -8.01 2.81 8.92
N ILE A 43 -8.45 1.66 8.45
CA ILE A 43 -7.62 0.51 8.07
C ILE A 43 -8.11 0.05 6.69
N VAL A 44 -7.17 -0.27 5.81
CA VAL A 44 -7.45 -0.96 4.54
C VAL A 44 -6.84 -2.36 4.60
N SER A 45 -7.57 -3.34 4.11
CA SER A 45 -7.18 -4.73 3.99
C SER A 45 -6.91 -5.10 2.53
N ARG A 46 -6.15 -6.18 2.31
CA ARG A 46 -5.95 -6.72 0.95
C ARG A 46 -7.28 -7.02 0.23
N SER A 47 -8.31 -7.43 0.98
CA SER A 47 -9.63 -7.74 0.44
C SER A 47 -10.47 -6.52 0.07
N ASP A 48 -10.06 -5.30 0.43
CA ASP A 48 -10.76 -4.07 0.07
C ASP A 48 -10.42 -3.60 -1.36
N PHE A 49 -9.34 -4.14 -1.95
CA PHE A 49 -8.96 -3.86 -3.33
C PHE A 49 -9.80 -4.69 -4.30
N LYS A 50 -10.20 -4.11 -5.44
CA LYS A 50 -11.01 -4.83 -6.42
C LYS A 50 -10.12 -5.70 -7.30
N GLY A 51 -10.79 -6.62 -8.01
CA GLY A 51 -10.14 -7.55 -8.94
C GLY A 51 -9.19 -6.85 -9.93
N LEU A 52 -9.48 -5.66 -10.45
CA LEU A 52 -8.56 -5.01 -11.40
C LEU A 52 -7.22 -4.59 -10.76
N GLU A 53 -7.24 -4.12 -9.52
CA GLU A 53 -6.03 -3.76 -8.78
C GLU A 53 -5.29 -4.99 -8.26
N LEU A 54 -6.03 -6.04 -7.89
CA LEU A 54 -5.47 -7.33 -7.50
C LEU A 54 -4.89 -8.07 -8.69
N ASP A 55 -5.63 -8.24 -9.80
CA ASP A 55 -5.19 -8.88 -11.04
C ASP A 55 -3.91 -8.23 -11.56
N ARG A 56 -3.84 -6.88 -11.60
CA ARG A 56 -2.63 -6.17 -12.02
C ARG A 56 -1.45 -6.42 -11.06
N PHE A 57 -1.73 -6.55 -9.77
CA PHE A 57 -0.72 -6.91 -8.78
C PHE A 57 -0.33 -8.39 -8.88
N GLU A 58 -1.27 -9.31 -9.10
CA GLU A 58 -1.07 -10.75 -9.27
C GLU A 58 -0.29 -11.05 -10.56
N ASP A 59 -0.56 -10.34 -11.65
CA ASP A 59 0.23 -10.37 -12.89
C ASP A 59 1.69 -9.96 -12.63
N GLU A 60 1.92 -8.98 -11.75
CA GLU A 60 3.26 -8.59 -11.29
C GLU A 60 3.89 -9.61 -10.31
N GLN A 61 3.08 -10.42 -9.61
CA GLN A 61 3.50 -11.22 -8.45
C GLN A 61 3.28 -12.74 -8.58
N SER A 62 2.97 -13.25 -9.78
CA SER A 62 2.53 -14.62 -10.17
C SER A 62 3.39 -15.83 -9.69
N LEU A 63 4.30 -15.70 -8.72
CA LEU A 63 5.16 -16.78 -8.22
C LEU A 63 5.19 -16.97 -6.69
N TRP A 64 4.55 -16.14 -5.88
CA TRP A 64 4.82 -16.11 -4.43
C TRP A 64 3.66 -16.51 -3.50
N GLU A 65 2.48 -16.84 -4.02
CA GLU A 65 1.27 -17.15 -3.20
C GLU A 65 1.32 -18.47 -2.40
N ARG A 66 2.44 -19.21 -2.41
CA ARG A 66 2.56 -20.47 -1.67
C ARG A 66 3.19 -20.34 -0.28
N ILE A 67 3.56 -19.14 0.15
CA ILE A 67 4.39 -18.95 1.36
C ILE A 67 3.76 -18.03 2.42
N CYS A 68 2.68 -17.28 2.11
CA CYS A 68 2.00 -16.39 3.08
C CYS A 68 0.60 -16.88 3.47
#